data_AF-A0A522X236-F1
#
_entry.id   AF-A0A522X236-F1
#
_cell.length_a   1.000
_cell.length_b   1.000
_cell.length_c   1.000
_cell.angle_alpha   90.00
_cell.angle_beta   90.00
_cell.angle_gamma   90.00
#
_symmetry.space_group_name_H-M   'P 1'
#
loop_
_entity.id
_entity.type
_entity.pdbx_description
1 polymer ?
#
loop_
_entity_poly.entity_id
_entity_poly.type
_entity_poly.pdbx_seq_one_letter_code
_entity_poly.pdbx_strand_id
1 'polypeptide(L)'
;MNNNRQIFAKELRGNMTDAERLLWYHLRAHRLSGMKFKRQQPLGDYIVDFVCFGARLVIEVDGGQHLDNMQDQRRDTWLRSQGFEVLRFWNNEVLEQTDAVLERVLQFFSPSPPPLPHEGGGDKSLQRVRWRCRRGLLELDIVLGRFVAAHYARLDEAEKHTFDALLDMPDNPLWDMISGKREAASGGQRALLEKIRAV
;
A
#
# COMPACT_ATOMS: atom_id res chain seq x y z
N MET A 1 32.78 -3.73 -15.14
CA MET A 1 31.83 -3.36 -16.20
C MET A 1 30.46 -3.18 -15.56
N ASN A 2 30.02 -1.94 -15.26
CA ASN A 2 28.68 -1.71 -14.68
C ASN A 2 28.07 -0.32 -15.01
N ASN A 3 28.64 0.42 -15.97
CA ASN A 3 28.23 1.80 -16.24
C ASN A 3 26.94 1.90 -17.06
N ASN A 4 26.73 1.02 -18.05
CA ASN A 4 25.56 1.10 -18.95
C ASN A 4 24.22 0.86 -18.23
N ARG A 5 24.16 -0.08 -17.28
CA ARG A 5 22.91 -0.37 -16.55
C ARG A 5 22.53 0.74 -15.58
N GLN A 6 23.52 1.41 -14.98
CA GLN A 6 23.26 2.57 -14.13
C GLN A 6 22.76 3.78 -14.94
N ILE A 7 23.29 3.96 -16.16
CA ILE A 7 22.83 4.98 -17.11
C ILE A 7 21.39 4.66 -17.56
N PHE A 8 21.13 3.43 -17.99
CA PHE A 8 19.80 3.01 -18.43
C PHE A 8 18.76 3.08 -17.29
N ALA A 9 19.13 2.67 -16.08
CA ALA A 9 18.28 2.84 -14.90
C ALA A 9 18.03 4.33 -14.55
N LYS A 10 18.90 5.25 -14.97
CA LYS A 10 18.68 6.70 -14.79
C LYS A 10 17.71 7.24 -15.85
N GLU A 11 17.76 6.73 -17.07
CA GLU A 11 16.82 7.09 -18.15
C GLU A 11 15.41 6.58 -17.86
N LEU A 12 15.27 5.32 -17.42
CA LEU A 12 13.99 4.77 -16.99
C LEU A 12 13.34 5.62 -15.88
N ARG A 13 14.16 6.28 -15.04
CA ARG A 13 13.63 7.15 -13.96
C ARG A 13 12.98 8.42 -14.49
N GLY A 14 13.33 8.84 -15.70
CA GLY A 14 12.68 9.93 -16.42
C GLY A 14 11.43 9.48 -17.20
N ASN A 15 11.34 8.19 -17.56
CA ASN A 15 10.35 7.65 -18.48
C ASN A 15 9.43 6.60 -17.84
N MET A 16 9.00 6.83 -16.59
CA MET A 16 8.08 5.92 -15.91
C MET A 16 6.67 5.96 -16.54
N THR A 17 6.02 4.81 -16.63
CA THR A 17 4.60 4.71 -16.99
C THR A 17 3.73 5.41 -15.95
N ASP A 18 2.48 5.74 -16.30
CA ASP A 18 1.56 6.36 -15.34
C ASP A 18 1.27 5.44 -14.15
N ALA A 19 1.17 4.12 -14.40
CA ALA A 19 1.00 3.10 -13.37
C ALA A 19 2.22 3.07 -12.42
N GLU A 20 3.44 3.01 -12.95
CA GLU A 20 4.65 3.05 -12.14
C GLU A 20 4.76 4.36 -11.33
N ARG A 21 4.41 5.50 -11.94
CA ARG A 21 4.43 6.81 -11.25
C ARG A 21 3.44 6.84 -10.08
N LEU A 22 2.23 6.33 -10.31
CA LEU A 22 1.21 6.21 -9.29
C LEU A 22 1.68 5.30 -8.15
N LEU A 23 2.17 4.09 -8.45
CA LEU A 23 2.65 3.17 -7.42
C LEU A 23 3.83 3.77 -6.65
N TRP A 24 4.78 4.42 -7.35
CA TRP A 24 5.92 5.07 -6.72
C TRP A 24 5.53 6.18 -5.74
N TYR A 25 4.45 6.92 -6.01
CA TYR A 25 3.92 7.92 -5.08
C TYR A 25 3.59 7.32 -3.69
N HIS A 26 3.08 6.10 -3.67
CA HIS A 26 2.75 5.37 -2.43
C HIS A 26 3.94 4.64 -1.80
N LEU A 27 4.93 4.21 -2.59
CA LEU A 27 6.10 3.47 -2.09
C LEU A 27 7.23 4.39 -1.58
N ARG A 28 7.39 5.59 -2.16
CA ARG A 28 8.51 6.49 -1.84
C ARG A 28 8.44 7.01 -0.41
N ALA A 29 9.59 7.53 0.06
CA ALA A 29 9.68 8.26 1.33
C ALA A 29 9.08 7.50 2.53
N HIS A 30 9.27 6.18 2.57
CA HIS A 30 8.82 5.32 3.67
C HIS A 30 7.30 5.30 3.91
N ARG A 31 6.51 5.72 2.93
CA ARG A 31 5.05 5.84 3.04
C ARG A 31 4.35 4.49 3.21
N LEU A 32 4.91 3.40 2.67
CA LEU A 32 4.35 2.07 2.82
C LEU A 32 5.02 1.31 3.98
N SER A 33 4.34 1.26 5.12
CA SER A 33 4.77 0.56 6.37
C SER A 33 6.17 0.94 6.85
N GLY A 34 6.62 2.17 6.61
CA GLY A 34 7.98 2.60 6.96
C GLY A 34 9.08 1.97 6.10
N MET A 35 8.73 1.14 5.12
CA MET A 35 9.67 0.35 4.34
C MET A 35 10.38 1.18 3.29
N LYS A 36 11.66 0.92 3.10
CA LYS A 36 12.48 1.62 2.11
C LYS A 36 12.38 0.93 0.75
N PHE A 37 11.66 1.55 -0.17
CA PHE A 37 11.64 1.15 -1.57
C PHE A 37 12.63 1.96 -2.40
N LYS A 38 13.23 1.30 -3.38
CA LYS A 38 13.98 1.94 -4.48
C LYS A 38 13.32 1.56 -5.78
N ARG A 39 13.29 2.49 -6.74
CA ARG A 39 12.79 2.26 -8.10
C ARG A 39 13.90 2.00 -9.11
N GLN A 40 13.61 1.20 -10.14
CA GLN A 40 14.46 0.90 -11.29
C GLN A 40 15.88 0.60 -10.84
N GLN A 41 16.02 -0.50 -10.11
CA GLN A 41 17.28 -0.94 -9.52
C GLN A 41 17.87 -2.07 -10.35
N PRO A 42 19.14 -1.93 -10.77
CA PRO A 42 19.88 -3.06 -11.30
C PRO A 42 20.08 -4.13 -10.21
N LEU A 43 19.64 -5.35 -10.49
CA LEU A 43 19.90 -6.56 -9.72
C LEU A 43 20.50 -7.60 -10.67
N GLY A 44 21.81 -7.79 -10.57
CA GLY A 44 22.56 -8.66 -11.49
C GLY A 44 22.40 -8.19 -12.94
N ASP A 45 21.85 -9.05 -13.77
CA ASP A 45 21.61 -8.80 -15.19
C ASP A 45 20.27 -8.12 -15.51
N TYR A 46 19.44 -7.89 -14.48
CA TYR A 46 18.09 -7.38 -14.62
C TYR A 46 17.94 -6.00 -13.99
N ILE A 47 16.94 -5.24 -14.43
CA ILE A 47 16.51 -4.00 -13.77
C ILE A 47 15.07 -4.23 -13.33
N VAL A 48 14.81 -4.06 -12.03
CA VAL A 48 13.49 -4.25 -11.43
C VAL A 48 12.83 -2.89 -11.15
N ASP A 49 11.51 -2.80 -11.33
CA ASP A 49 10.78 -1.53 -11.25
C ASP A 49 10.78 -0.98 -9.85
N PHE A 50 10.53 -1.83 -8.84
CA PHE A 50 10.66 -1.49 -7.43
C PHE A 50 11.28 -2.63 -6.62
N VAL A 51 12.07 -2.27 -5.61
CA VAL A 51 12.65 -3.23 -4.66
C VAL A 51 12.70 -2.66 -3.25
N CYS A 52 12.30 -3.49 -2.29
CA CYS A 52 12.57 -3.30 -0.87
C CYS A 52 13.63 -4.31 -0.42
N PHE A 53 14.85 -3.85 -0.19
CA PHE A 53 15.95 -4.72 0.24
C PHE A 53 15.75 -5.28 1.65
N GLY A 54 15.17 -4.50 2.56
CA GLY A 54 14.97 -4.91 3.96
C GLY A 54 14.04 -6.10 4.11
N ALA A 55 13.03 -6.19 3.25
CA ALA A 55 12.11 -7.33 3.20
C ALA A 55 12.46 -8.33 2.08
N ARG A 56 13.45 -8.04 1.24
CA ARG A 56 13.75 -8.82 0.04
C ARG A 56 12.52 -9.00 -0.88
N LEU A 57 11.83 -7.90 -1.16
CA LEU A 57 10.67 -7.87 -2.05
C LEU A 57 10.97 -7.09 -3.33
N VAL A 58 10.63 -7.64 -4.48
CA VAL A 58 10.59 -6.99 -5.79
C VAL A 58 9.14 -6.81 -6.22
N ILE A 59 8.81 -5.65 -6.78
CA ILE A 59 7.53 -5.38 -7.41
C ILE A 59 7.78 -4.95 -8.85
N GLU A 60 7.11 -5.60 -9.79
CA GLU A 60 7.15 -5.28 -11.21
C GLU A 60 5.76 -4.81 -11.68
N VAL A 61 5.73 -3.72 -12.43
CA VAL A 61 4.52 -3.11 -12.98
C VAL A 61 4.60 -3.24 -14.49
N ASP A 62 3.58 -3.89 -15.05
CA ASP A 62 3.51 -4.43 -16.41
C ASP A 62 4.12 -5.84 -16.58
N GLY A 63 3.46 -6.82 -15.96
CA GLY A 63 3.80 -8.25 -15.97
C GLY A 63 3.10 -9.06 -17.07
N GLY A 64 2.84 -8.45 -18.23
CA GLY A 64 1.95 -9.00 -19.24
C GLY A 64 2.58 -9.28 -20.60
N GLN A 65 3.52 -10.23 -20.72
CA GLN A 65 3.56 -11.10 -21.90
C GLN A 65 4.45 -12.34 -21.73
N HIS A 66 3.84 -13.47 -22.09
CA HIS A 66 4.39 -14.82 -22.29
C HIS A 66 4.65 -15.67 -21.03
N LEU A 67 3.60 -16.39 -20.63
CA LEU A 67 3.67 -17.70 -19.96
C LEU A 67 4.55 -18.75 -20.69
N ASP A 68 5.20 -18.38 -21.79
CA ASP A 68 5.99 -19.26 -22.66
C ASP A 68 7.42 -18.73 -22.96
N ASN A 69 7.87 -17.67 -22.29
CA ASN A 69 9.24 -17.17 -22.47
C ASN A 69 10.18 -17.77 -21.41
N MET A 70 11.05 -18.70 -21.82
CA MET A 70 12.13 -19.27 -20.98
C MET A 70 13.03 -18.21 -20.32
N GLN A 71 13.07 -16.98 -20.86
CA GLN A 71 13.84 -15.87 -20.31
C GLN A 71 13.23 -15.33 -19.00
N ASP A 72 11.91 -15.29 -18.87
CA ASP A 72 11.24 -14.84 -17.65
C ASP A 72 11.36 -15.85 -16.52
N GLN A 73 11.30 -17.15 -16.84
CA GLN A 73 11.56 -18.20 -15.85
C GLN A 73 12.99 -18.11 -15.30
N ARG A 74 13.98 -17.80 -16.14
CA ARG A 74 15.37 -17.60 -15.69
C ARG A 74 15.50 -16.37 -14.80
N ARG A 75 14.85 -15.26 -15.17
CA ARG A 75 14.83 -14.03 -14.36
C ARG A 75 14.23 -14.28 -12.98
N ASP A 76 13.04 -14.85 -12.92
CA ASP A 76 12.35 -15.13 -11.67
C ASP A 76 13.11 -16.14 -10.80
N THR A 77 13.63 -17.20 -11.42
CA THR A 77 14.47 -18.19 -10.72
C THR A 77 15.72 -17.54 -10.16
N TRP A 78 16.38 -16.66 -10.92
CA TRP A 78 17.56 -15.95 -10.46
C TRP A 78 17.22 -15.02 -9.29
N LEU A 79 16.17 -14.18 -9.40
CA LEU A 79 15.75 -13.29 -8.30
C LEU A 79 15.39 -14.05 -7.03
N ARG A 80 14.64 -15.16 -7.15
CA ARG A 80 14.32 -16.05 -6.02
C ARG A 80 15.56 -16.72 -5.44
N SER A 81 16.50 -17.16 -6.27
CA SER A 81 17.78 -17.72 -5.79
C SER A 81 18.60 -16.71 -4.99
N GLN A 82 18.47 -15.42 -5.31
CA GLN A 82 19.08 -14.36 -4.53
C GLN A 82 18.33 -14.13 -3.20
N GLY A 83 17.15 -14.72 -3.01
CA GLY A 83 16.28 -14.60 -1.84
C GLY A 83 15.22 -13.52 -1.96
N PHE A 84 14.94 -13.01 -3.18
CA PHE A 84 13.86 -12.05 -3.39
C PHE A 84 12.55 -12.75 -3.72
N GLU A 85 11.47 -12.26 -3.13
CA GLU A 85 10.11 -12.54 -3.60
C GLU A 85 9.71 -11.52 -4.65
N VAL A 86 8.89 -11.93 -5.63
CA VAL A 86 8.52 -11.09 -6.78
C VAL A 86 7.00 -11.00 -6.87
N LEU A 87 6.46 -9.79 -6.78
CA LEU A 87 5.06 -9.48 -7.08
C LEU A 87 4.95 -8.76 -8.42
N ARG A 88 3.98 -9.17 -9.24
CA ARG A 88 3.73 -8.61 -10.57
C ARG A 88 2.31 -8.06 -10.62
N PHE A 89 2.15 -6.86 -11.14
CA PHE A 89 0.85 -6.21 -11.32
C PHE A 89 0.69 -5.71 -12.75
N TRP A 90 -0.53 -5.81 -13.28
CA TRP A 90 -0.87 -5.20 -14.55
C TRP A 90 -1.05 -3.68 -14.39
N ASN A 91 -0.77 -2.92 -15.46
CA ASN A 91 -0.92 -1.47 -15.43
C ASN A 91 -2.35 -1.05 -15.02
N ASN A 92 -3.38 -1.72 -15.55
CA ASN A 92 -4.78 -1.43 -15.20
C ASN A 92 -5.09 -1.76 -13.73
N GLU A 93 -4.53 -2.84 -13.16
CA GLU A 93 -4.69 -3.13 -11.73
C GLU A 93 -4.11 -2.00 -10.87
N VAL A 94 -2.93 -1.49 -11.24
CA VAL A 94 -2.29 -0.39 -10.52
C VAL A 94 -3.09 0.91 -10.66
N LEU A 95 -3.61 1.20 -11.85
CA LEU A 95 -4.35 2.44 -12.13
C LEU A 95 -5.78 2.45 -11.57
N GLU A 96 -6.48 1.32 -11.62
CA GLU A 96 -7.90 1.22 -11.26
C GLU A 96 -8.12 0.63 -9.86
N GLN A 97 -7.17 -0.14 -9.35
CA GLN A 97 -7.30 -0.89 -8.09
C GLN A 97 -6.08 -0.70 -7.18
N THR A 98 -5.53 0.53 -7.15
CA THR A 98 -4.30 0.86 -6.42
C THR A 98 -4.32 0.39 -4.96
N ASP A 99 -5.45 0.54 -4.27
CA ASP A 99 -5.58 0.14 -2.87
C ASP A 99 -5.39 -1.37 -2.69
N ALA A 100 -5.95 -2.20 -3.57
CA ALA A 100 -5.82 -3.64 -3.54
C ALA A 100 -4.37 -4.08 -3.84
N VAL A 101 -3.69 -3.38 -4.75
CA VAL A 101 -2.26 -3.58 -5.04
C VAL A 101 -1.43 -3.31 -3.78
N LEU A 102 -1.66 -2.18 -3.11
CA LEU A 102 -0.94 -1.82 -1.89
C LEU A 102 -1.22 -2.79 -0.75
N GLU A 103 -2.46 -3.25 -0.59
CA GLU A 103 -2.85 -4.26 0.40
C GLU A 103 -2.04 -5.55 0.21
N ARG A 104 -1.94 -6.03 -1.04
CA ARG A 104 -1.18 -7.24 -1.36
C ARG A 104 0.32 -7.09 -1.08
N VAL A 105 0.89 -5.91 -1.33
CA VAL A 105 2.30 -5.62 -0.96
C VAL A 105 2.46 -5.61 0.56
N LEU A 106 1.48 -5.12 1.31
CA LEU A 106 1.54 -5.03 2.78
C LEU A 106 1.42 -6.38 3.49
N GLN A 107 0.67 -7.32 2.91
CA GLN A 107 0.59 -8.69 3.41
C GLN A 107 1.98 -9.34 3.49
N PHE A 108 2.94 -8.88 2.68
CA PHE A 108 4.32 -9.33 2.73
C PHE A 108 5.09 -8.89 3.99
N PHE A 109 4.66 -7.82 4.67
CA PHE A 109 5.37 -7.24 5.82
C PHE A 109 4.76 -7.60 7.18
N SER A 110 3.63 -8.32 7.21
CA SER A 110 2.98 -8.75 8.44
C SER A 110 3.44 -10.17 8.82
N PRO A 111 3.72 -10.48 10.09
CA PRO A 111 4.14 -11.83 10.48
C PRO A 111 2.98 -12.87 10.41
N SER A 112 3.03 -13.73 9.36
CA SER A 112 2.41 -15.08 9.15
C SER A 112 0.88 -15.23 8.97
N PRO A 113 0.33 -16.31 8.35
CA PRO A 113 0.93 -17.62 7.93
C PRO A 113 0.99 -17.81 6.37
N PRO A 114 1.45 -18.96 5.81
CA PRO A 114 1.68 -19.14 4.36
C PRO A 114 0.39 -19.02 3.55
N PRO A 115 0.48 -18.89 2.20
CA PRO A 115 -0.71 -18.77 1.37
C PRO A 115 -1.49 -20.08 1.43
N LEU A 116 -2.61 -20.09 2.15
CA LEU A 116 -3.62 -21.11 1.97
C LEU A 116 -4.38 -20.83 0.66
N PRO A 117 -4.79 -21.89 -0.05
CA PRO A 117 -5.48 -21.77 -1.33
C PRO A 117 -6.76 -20.95 -1.16
N HIS A 118 -7.20 -20.37 -2.27
CA HIS A 118 -8.47 -19.65 -2.40
C HIS A 118 -9.57 -20.23 -1.49
N GLU A 119 -10.32 -19.31 -0.89
CA GLU A 119 -11.59 -19.46 -0.14
C GLU A 119 -11.47 -19.48 1.39
N GLY A 120 -11.82 -18.35 2.02
CA GLY A 120 -11.96 -18.21 3.48
C GLY A 120 -11.90 -16.75 3.93
N GLY A 121 -13.06 -16.14 4.22
CA GLY A 121 -13.22 -14.73 4.56
C GLY A 121 -12.53 -14.29 5.86
N GLY A 122 -11.28 -13.83 5.75
CA GLY A 122 -10.74 -12.82 6.65
C GLY A 122 -11.30 -11.45 6.23
N ASP A 123 -11.76 -10.65 7.19
CA ASP A 123 -12.50 -9.41 6.95
C ASP A 123 -11.66 -8.38 6.17
N LYS A 124 -11.74 -8.45 4.83
CA LYS A 124 -11.11 -7.52 3.88
C LYS A 124 -11.49 -6.06 4.16
N SER A 125 -12.59 -5.81 4.88
CA SER A 125 -12.99 -4.46 5.26
C SER A 125 -12.05 -3.85 6.31
N LEU A 126 -11.63 -4.61 7.33
CA LEU A 126 -10.78 -4.09 8.41
C LEU A 126 -9.38 -3.71 7.91
N GLN A 127 -8.79 -4.50 7.01
CA GLN A 127 -7.49 -4.18 6.43
C GLN A 127 -7.56 -2.91 5.57
N ARG A 128 -8.62 -2.77 4.77
CA ARG A 128 -8.91 -1.55 4.00
C ARG A 128 -9.08 -0.33 4.90
N VAL A 129 -9.81 -0.46 6.00
CA VAL A 129 -10.04 0.64 6.94
C VAL A 129 -8.76 1.09 7.62
N ARG A 130 -7.92 0.13 8.06
CA ARG A 130 -6.58 0.43 8.60
C ARG A 130 -5.72 1.19 7.59
N TRP A 131 -5.83 0.86 6.30
CA TRP A 131 -5.14 1.60 5.25
C TRP A 131 -5.62 3.05 5.15
N ARG A 132 -6.95 3.26 5.09
CA ARG A 132 -7.56 4.60 4.95
C ARG A 132 -7.32 5.51 6.16
N CYS A 133 -7.02 4.92 7.32
CA CYS A 133 -6.60 5.66 8.52
C CYS A 133 -5.17 6.19 8.45
N ARG A 134 -4.37 5.80 7.45
CA ARG A 134 -3.02 6.34 7.26
C ARG A 134 -3.05 7.71 6.61
N ARG A 135 -2.74 8.75 7.37
CA ARG A 135 -2.86 10.16 6.98
C ARG A 135 -1.50 10.87 6.97
N GLY A 136 -1.42 12.02 6.31
CA GLY A 136 -0.22 12.85 6.26
C GLY A 136 0.09 13.59 7.57
N LEU A 137 -0.85 13.58 8.53
CA LEU A 137 -0.75 14.22 9.83
C LEU A 137 -0.65 13.14 10.93
N LEU A 138 0.44 13.18 11.71
CA LEU A 138 0.81 12.12 12.67
C LEU A 138 -0.27 11.89 13.73
N GLU A 139 -0.92 12.96 14.19
CA GLU A 139 -1.98 12.90 15.19
C GLU A 139 -3.22 12.16 14.66
N LEU A 140 -3.56 12.33 13.38
CA LEU A 140 -4.62 11.54 12.74
C LEU A 140 -4.23 10.07 12.65
N ASP A 141 -2.99 9.80 12.26
CA ASP A 141 -2.46 8.43 12.16
C ASP A 141 -2.58 7.67 13.49
N ILE A 142 -2.20 8.33 14.59
CA ILE A 142 -2.25 7.76 15.94
C ILE A 142 -3.70 7.55 16.39
N VAL A 143 -4.54 8.59 16.30
CA VAL A 143 -5.91 8.57 16.84
C VAL A 143 -6.78 7.58 16.06
N LEU A 144 -6.75 7.64 14.73
CA LEU A 144 -7.52 6.72 13.89
C LEU A 144 -7.00 5.28 14.02
N GLY A 145 -5.68 5.09 14.09
CA GLY A 145 -5.07 3.78 14.29
C GLY A 145 -5.50 3.12 15.60
N ARG A 146 -5.50 3.85 16.72
CA ARG A 146 -5.97 3.37 18.02
C ARG A 146 -7.47 3.07 18.02
N PHE A 147 -8.26 3.97 17.43
CA PHE A 147 -9.69 3.77 17.31
C PHE A 147 -10.03 2.50 16.54
N VAL A 148 -9.38 2.27 15.40
CA VAL A 148 -9.63 1.06 14.61
C VAL A 148 -9.23 -0.20 15.37
N ALA A 149 -8.12 -0.18 16.10
CA ALA A 149 -7.68 -1.31 16.89
C ALA A 149 -8.62 -1.65 18.07
N ALA A 150 -9.22 -0.64 18.71
CA ALA A 150 -10.00 -0.82 19.94
C ALA A 150 -11.53 -0.91 19.71
N HIS A 151 -12.06 -0.26 18.67
CA HIS A 151 -13.50 -0.02 18.53
C HIS A 151 -14.10 -0.45 17.20
N TYR A 152 -13.35 -0.50 16.09
CA TYR A 152 -13.94 -0.69 14.75
C TYR A 152 -14.74 -2.00 14.60
N ALA A 153 -14.24 -3.10 15.17
CA ALA A 153 -14.91 -4.41 15.12
C ALA A 153 -16.27 -4.43 15.85
N ARG A 154 -16.57 -3.42 16.69
CA ARG A 154 -17.83 -3.30 17.44
C ARG A 154 -18.78 -2.25 16.86
N LEU A 155 -18.38 -1.55 15.80
CA LEU A 155 -19.24 -0.56 15.15
C LEU A 155 -20.36 -1.27 14.40
N ASP A 156 -21.54 -0.67 14.41
CA ASP A 156 -22.63 -1.07 13.52
C ASP A 156 -22.39 -0.57 12.07
N GLU A 157 -23.23 -0.99 11.12
CA GLU A 157 -23.06 -0.64 9.71
C GLU A 157 -23.25 0.86 9.43
N ALA A 158 -24.10 1.54 10.19
CA ALA A 158 -24.30 2.99 10.03
C ALA A 158 -23.08 3.77 10.54
N GLU A 159 -22.48 3.32 11.64
CA GLU A 159 -21.24 3.87 12.18
C GLU A 159 -20.05 3.61 11.26
N LYS A 160 -19.93 2.41 10.67
CA LYS A 160 -18.90 2.12 9.67
C LYS A 160 -19.04 3.01 8.44
N HIS A 161 -20.25 3.19 7.91
CA HIS A 161 -20.50 4.09 6.78
C HIS A 161 -20.14 5.54 7.11
N THR A 162 -20.47 5.98 8.33
CA THR A 162 -20.10 7.32 8.82
C THR A 162 -18.58 7.46 8.97
N PHE A 163 -17.90 6.41 9.45
CA PHE A 163 -16.44 6.39 9.56
C PHE A 163 -15.78 6.46 8.19
N ASP A 164 -16.28 5.70 7.22
CA ASP A 164 -15.80 5.74 5.84
C ASP A 164 -15.93 7.13 5.22
N ALA A 165 -17.05 7.83 5.47
CA ALA A 165 -17.23 9.21 5.01
C ALA A 165 -16.23 10.20 5.66
N LEU A 166 -15.87 9.99 6.94
CA LEU A 166 -14.79 10.76 7.59
C LEU A 166 -13.43 10.47 6.93
N LEU A 167 -13.19 9.22 6.52
CA LEU A 167 -11.94 8.82 5.87
C LEU A 167 -11.81 9.36 4.43
N ASP A 168 -12.89 9.80 3.77
CA ASP A 168 -12.82 10.50 2.48
C ASP A 168 -12.47 11.98 2.60
N MET A 169 -12.49 12.54 3.80
CA MET A 169 -12.16 13.94 4.02
C MET A 169 -10.64 14.19 3.91
N PRO A 170 -10.22 15.40 3.50
CA PRO A 170 -8.83 15.83 3.62
C PRO A 170 -8.40 15.95 5.09
N ASP A 171 -7.09 15.82 5.33
CA ASP A 171 -6.50 15.72 6.68
C ASP A 171 -6.88 16.91 7.59
N ASN A 172 -6.76 18.15 7.12
CA ASN A 172 -7.01 19.33 7.97
C ASN A 172 -8.49 19.46 8.41
N PRO A 173 -9.49 19.39 7.52
CA PRO A 173 -10.89 19.31 7.90
C PRO A 173 -11.22 18.18 8.87
N LEU A 174 -10.66 16.98 8.65
CA LEU A 174 -10.89 15.83 9.52
C LEU A 174 -10.31 16.08 10.92
N TRP A 175 -9.09 16.61 11.00
CA TRP A 175 -8.45 16.97 12.25
C TRP A 175 -9.19 18.07 13.00
N ASP A 176 -9.71 19.09 12.31
CA ASP A 176 -10.52 20.14 12.92
C ASP A 176 -11.78 19.56 13.59
N MET A 177 -12.41 18.57 12.96
CA MET A 177 -13.56 17.87 13.54
C MET A 177 -13.16 17.02 14.73
N ILE A 178 -12.07 16.25 14.64
CA ILE A 178 -11.59 15.41 15.75
C ILE A 178 -11.13 16.27 16.94
N SER A 179 -10.46 17.39 16.69
CA SER A 179 -10.00 18.33 17.73
C SER A 179 -11.10 19.26 18.28
N GLY A 180 -12.31 19.19 17.73
CA GLY A 180 -13.46 19.99 18.19
C GLY A 180 -13.49 21.44 17.68
N LYS A 181 -12.61 21.80 16.75
CA LYS A 181 -12.58 23.11 16.08
C LYS A 181 -13.63 23.26 14.98
N ARG A 182 -14.22 22.15 14.53
CA ARG A 182 -15.30 22.11 13.54
C ARG A 182 -16.45 21.24 14.02
N GLU A 183 -17.67 21.69 13.76
CA GLU A 183 -18.89 20.94 14.11
C GLU A 183 -19.12 19.74 13.18
N ALA A 184 -19.73 18.69 13.74
CA ALA A 184 -20.20 17.54 13.00
C ALA A 184 -21.45 17.88 12.18
N ALA A 185 -21.52 17.35 10.96
CA ALA A 185 -22.65 17.54 10.04
C ALA A 185 -23.93 16.80 10.49
N SER A 186 -23.81 15.78 11.33
CA SER A 186 -24.95 15.00 11.83
C SER A 186 -24.73 14.50 13.25
N GLY A 187 -25.81 14.10 13.92
CA GLY A 187 -25.76 13.49 15.25
C GLY A 187 -24.96 12.18 15.27
N GLY A 188 -25.08 11.36 14.23
CA GLY A 188 -24.31 10.12 14.09
C GLY A 188 -22.80 10.38 13.93
N GLN A 189 -22.43 11.39 13.14
CA GLN A 189 -21.03 11.80 13.00
C GLN A 189 -20.47 12.37 14.31
N ARG A 190 -21.27 13.12 15.06
CA ARG A 190 -20.88 13.64 16.39
C ARG A 190 -20.55 12.51 17.36
N ALA A 191 -21.45 11.52 17.49
CA ALA A 191 -21.27 10.39 18.39
C ALA A 191 -20.03 9.56 18.03
N LEU A 192 -19.77 9.36 16.73
CA LEU A 192 -18.58 8.65 16.27
C LEU A 192 -17.28 9.43 16.58
N LEU A 193 -17.27 10.75 16.36
CA LEU A 193 -16.14 11.60 16.70
C LEU A 193 -15.83 11.59 18.21
N GLU A 194 -16.86 11.54 19.06
CA GLU A 194 -16.66 11.38 20.51
C GLU A 194 -15.99 10.05 20.86
N LYS A 195 -16.39 8.95 20.22
CA LYS A 195 -15.70 7.65 20.38
C LYS A 195 -14.25 7.70 19.89
N ILE A 196 -13.98 8.38 18.77
CA ILE A 196 -12.62 8.56 18.24
C ILE A 196 -11.75 9.40 19.19
N ARG A 197 -12.31 10.41 19.86
CA ARG A 197 -11.58 11.25 20.82
C ARG A 197 -11.23 10.53 22.14
N ALA A 198 -11.89 9.40 22.43
CA ALA A 198 -11.75 8.68 23.69
C ALA A 198 -10.62 7.64 23.72
N VAL A 199 -9.76 7.59 22.70
CA VAL A 199 -8.67 6.58 22.52
C VAL A 199 -7.26 7.14 22.73
#